data_AF-A0A9E5EY14-F1
#
_entry.id   AF-A0A9E5EY14-F1
#
_cell.length_a   1.000
_cell.length_b   1.000
_cell.length_c   1.000
_cell.angle_alpha   90.00
_cell.angle_beta   90.00
_cell.angle_gamma   90.00
#
_symmetry.space_group_name_H-M   'P 1'
#
loop_
_entity.id
_entity.type
_entity.pdbx_description
1 polymer ?
#
loop_
_entity_poly.entity_id
_entity_poly.type
_entity_poly.pdbx_seq_one_letter_code
_entity_poly.pdbx_strand_id
1 'polypeptide(L)'
;PGEPFISHQIELTSKSPIKNTLILGLAYHGKGSPFVVYIPTVQAVKEGGYGATECSFLAADAGEKMISEAVISIQSLLKQTTPSK
;
A
#
# COMPACT_ATOMS: atom_id res chain seq x y z
N PRO A 1 -8.91 -3.70 3.15
CA PRO A 1 -9.73 -3.18 2.03
C PRO A 1 -9.90 -1.65 2.15
N GLY A 2 -9.47 -0.88 1.15
CA GLY A 2 -9.50 0.58 1.17
C GLY A 2 -9.13 1.18 -0.19
N GLU A 3 -9.07 2.51 -0.26
CA GLU A 3 -8.75 3.29 -1.46
C GLU A 3 -7.38 3.97 -1.30
N PRO A 4 -6.29 3.36 -1.79
CA PRO A 4 -4.97 3.98 -1.77
C PRO A 4 -4.88 5.15 -2.72
N PHE A 5 -4.27 6.24 -2.26
CA PHE A 5 -3.93 7.36 -3.12
C PHE A 5 -2.95 6.93 -4.22
N ILE A 6 -3.05 7.55 -5.40
CA ILE A 6 -2.25 7.19 -6.58
C ILE A 6 -0.74 7.24 -6.32
N SER A 7 -0.29 8.14 -5.44
CA SER A 7 1.11 8.26 -5.04
C SER A 7 1.69 6.96 -4.51
N HIS A 8 0.90 6.14 -3.81
CA HIS A 8 1.32 4.83 -3.31
C HIS A 8 1.63 3.86 -4.44
N GLN A 9 0.82 3.84 -5.51
CA GLN A 9 1.08 3.02 -6.70
C GLN A 9 2.31 3.52 -7.47
N ILE A 10 2.49 4.84 -7.59
CA ILE A 10 3.67 5.44 -8.23
C ILE A 10 4.93 5.02 -7.49
N GLU A 11 4.92 5.09 -6.15
CA GLU A 11 6.04 4.71 -5.31
C GLU A 11 6.31 3.19 -5.35
N LEU A 12 5.28 2.36 -5.32
CA LEU A 12 5.46 0.92 -5.47
C LEU A 12 6.08 0.57 -6.83
N THR A 13 5.66 1.25 -7.90
CA THR A 13 6.20 1.06 -9.24
C THR A 13 7.68 1.44 -9.30
N SER A 14 8.09 2.52 -8.61
CA SER A 14 9.50 2.96 -8.62
C SER A 14 10.41 2.07 -7.77
N LYS A 15 9.88 1.46 -6.71
CA LYS A 15 10.65 0.61 -5.78
C LYS A 15 10.60 -0.88 -6.10
N SER A 16 9.60 -1.34 -6.83
CA SER A 16 9.43 -2.78 -7.09
C SER A 16 10.50 -3.30 -8.06
N PRO A 17 11.10 -4.47 -7.78
CA PRO A 17 11.96 -5.16 -8.73
C PRO A 17 11.18 -5.82 -9.88
N ILE A 18 9.83 -5.81 -9.84
CA ILE A 18 8.95 -6.39 -10.86
C ILE A 18 8.25 -5.26 -11.62
N LYS A 19 8.43 -5.25 -12.95
CA LYS A 19 7.94 -4.19 -13.85
C LYS A 19 6.44 -3.89 -13.71
N ASN A 20 5.61 -4.92 -13.55
CA ASN A 20 4.15 -4.82 -13.58
C ASN A 20 3.56 -5.07 -12.19
N THR A 21 3.91 -4.24 -11.21
CA THR A 21 3.37 -4.35 -9.85
C THR A 21 2.14 -3.46 -9.70
N LEU A 22 1.04 -4.00 -9.18
CA LEU A 22 -0.23 -3.30 -9.02
C LEU A 22 -0.74 -3.39 -7.59
N ILE A 23 -1.29 -2.30 -7.09
CA ILE A 23 -2.07 -2.25 -5.86
C ILE A 23 -3.53 -2.50 -6.22
N LEU A 24 -4.12 -3.54 -5.64
CA LEU A 24 -5.55 -3.80 -5.74
C LEU A 24 -6.26 -3.11 -4.58
N GLY A 25 -6.77 -1.91 -4.84
CA GLY A 25 -7.70 -1.23 -3.94
C GLY A 25 -8.99 -2.03 -3.76
N LEU A 26 -9.72 -1.76 -2.67
CA LEU A 26 -11.01 -2.39 -2.32
C LEU A 26 -10.99 -3.92 -2.21
N ALA A 27 -9.82 -4.56 -2.31
CA ALA A 27 -9.70 -6.00 -2.21
C ALA A 27 -9.92 -6.49 -0.78
N TYR A 28 -10.74 -7.54 -0.63
CA TYR A 28 -11.01 -8.22 0.63
C TYR A 28 -11.14 -9.73 0.39
N HIS A 29 -10.57 -10.53 1.30
CA HIS A 29 -10.59 -11.99 1.20
C HIS A 29 -11.22 -12.66 2.43
N GLY A 30 -12.09 -11.95 3.16
CA GLY A 30 -12.88 -12.52 4.27
C GLY A 30 -12.17 -12.58 5.64
N LYS A 31 -10.93 -12.08 5.76
CA LYS A 31 -10.21 -11.93 7.03
C LYS A 31 -9.56 -10.54 7.11
N GLY A 32 -9.47 -9.98 8.32
CA GLY A 32 -8.86 -8.67 8.58
C GLY A 32 -9.87 -7.55 8.88
N SER A 33 -9.37 -6.32 8.98
CA SER A 33 -10.16 -5.13 9.34
C SER A 33 -11.26 -4.81 8.34
N PRO A 34 -12.34 -4.14 8.78
CA PRO A 34 -13.37 -3.58 7.91
C PRO A 34 -12.78 -2.60 6.89
N PHE A 35 -13.61 -2.19 5.94
CA PHE A 35 -13.29 -1.18 4.93
C PHE A 35 -12.74 0.09 5.59
N VAL A 36 -11.51 0.49 5.24
CA VAL A 36 -10.80 1.63 5.85
C VAL A 36 -11.02 2.94 5.11
N VAL A 37 -11.91 2.95 4.12
CA VAL A 37 -12.21 4.09 3.25
C VAL A 37 -10.99 4.53 2.45
N TYR A 38 -10.15 5.42 2.97
CA TYR A 38 -8.99 5.99 2.27
C TYR A 38 -7.67 5.61 2.94
N ILE A 39 -6.63 5.50 2.10
CA ILE A 39 -5.25 5.30 2.54
C ILE A 39 -4.41 6.44 1.93
N PRO A 40 -4.38 7.62 2.59
CA PRO A 40 -3.64 8.79 2.13
C PRO A 40 -2.12 8.63 2.34
N THR A 41 -1.33 9.58 1.82
CA THR A 41 0.09 9.74 2.17
C THR A 41 0.23 10.58 3.45
N VAL A 42 1.38 10.54 4.13
CA VAL A 42 1.61 11.42 5.30
C VAL A 42 1.48 12.89 4.91
N GLN A 43 1.92 13.26 3.70
CA GLN A 43 1.79 14.62 3.20
C GLN A 43 0.32 15.01 3.00
N ALA A 44 -0.49 14.14 2.38
CA ALA A 44 -1.92 14.40 2.19
C ALA A 44 -2.64 14.56 3.53
N VAL A 45 -2.30 13.76 4.55
CA VAL A 45 -2.85 13.92 5.91
C VAL A 45 -2.54 15.31 6.50
N LYS A 46 -1.35 15.85 6.25
CA LYS A 46 -0.98 17.21 6.72
C LYS A 46 -1.73 18.31 5.97
N GLU A 47 -1.92 18.12 4.67
CA GLU A 47 -2.62 19.09 3.80
C GLU A 47 -4.14 19.05 4.00
N GLY A 48 -4.67 17.91 4.45
CA GLY A 48 -6.10 17.67 4.58
C GLY A 48 -6.79 17.55 3.22
N GLY A 49 -8.10 17.82 3.21
CA GLY A 49 -8.94 17.66 2.03
C GLY A 49 -9.57 16.28 1.92
N TYR A 50 -10.23 16.04 0.78
CA TYR A 50 -11.01 14.83 0.56
C TYR A 50 -10.12 13.59 0.43
N GLY A 51 -10.50 12.54 1.14
CA GLY A 51 -9.77 11.30 1.36
C GLY A 51 -8.66 11.37 2.40
N ALA A 52 -8.26 12.57 2.86
CA ALA A 52 -7.19 12.74 3.84
C ALA A 52 -7.70 13.17 5.22
N THR A 53 -8.90 13.77 5.28
CA THR A 53 -9.52 14.26 6.52
C THR A 53 -10.62 13.32 7.01
N GLU A 54 -11.22 12.57 6.09
CA GLU A 54 -12.29 11.61 6.33
C GLU A 54 -11.73 10.42 7.11
N CYS A 55 -12.42 10.05 8.20
CA CYS A 55 -12.11 9.02 9.18
C CYS A 55 -11.31 7.80 8.65
N SER A 56 -9.99 7.97 8.54
CA SER A 56 -9.05 6.86 8.47
C SER A 56 -8.86 6.35 9.91
N PHE A 57 -9.29 5.11 10.17
CA PHE A 57 -8.98 4.39 11.41
C PHE A 57 -7.49 3.99 11.51
N LEU A 58 -6.69 4.35 10.51
CA LEU A 58 -5.30 4.00 10.39
C LEU A 58 -4.41 5.14 10.88
N ALA A 59 -3.19 4.77 11.30
CA ALA A 59 -2.12 5.74 11.53
C ALA A 59 -1.85 6.55 10.24
N ALA A 60 -1.43 7.81 10.40
CA ALA A 60 -1.16 8.72 9.29
C ALA A 60 -0.10 8.19 8.30
N ASP A 61 0.78 7.30 8.76
CA ASP A 61 1.86 6.69 7.97
C ASP A 61 1.51 5.29 7.42
N ALA A 62 0.27 4.82 7.59
CA ALA A 62 -0.12 3.47 7.23
C ALA A 62 0.05 3.17 5.72
N GLY A 63 -0.20 4.16 4.86
CA GLY A 63 0.02 4.00 3.41
C GLY A 63 1.48 3.78 3.03
N GLU A 64 2.40 4.53 3.63
CA GLU A 64 3.84 4.41 3.38
C GLU A 64 4.41 3.10 3.96
N LYS A 65 3.90 2.67 5.12
CA LYS A 65 4.18 1.35 5.69
C LYS A 65 3.71 0.23 4.78
N MET A 66 2.50 0.32 4.25
CA MET A 66 1.94 -0.66 3.30
C MET A 66 2.87 -0.83 2.08
N ILE A 67 3.39 0.27 1.52
CA ILE A 67 4.32 0.19 0.38
C ILE A 67 5.65 -0.44 0.78
N SER A 68 6.20 -0.07 1.94
CA SER A 68 7.46 -0.62 2.44
C SER A 68 7.37 -2.13 2.66
N GLU A 69 6.29 -2.60 3.28
CA GLU A 69 6.02 -4.03 3.50
C GLU A 69 5.77 -4.79 2.19
N ALA A 70 5.08 -4.17 1.23
CA ALA A 70 4.83 -4.78 -0.08
C ALA A 70 6.14 -5.01 -0.84
N VAL A 71 7.07 -4.04 -0.86
CA VAL A 71 8.38 -4.18 -1.52
C VAL A 71 9.20 -5.29 -0.87
N ILE A 72 9.25 -5.35 0.46
CA ILE A 72 9.94 -6.42 1.20
C ILE A 72 9.33 -7.80 0.85
N SER A 73 7.99 -7.88 0.82
CA SER A 73 7.28 -9.11 0.51
C SER A 73 7.57 -9.60 -0.92
N ILE A 74 7.53 -8.70 -1.90
CA ILE A 74 7.87 -9.01 -3.29
C ILE A 74 9.31 -9.53 -3.39
N GLN A 75 10.27 -8.87 -2.76
CA GLN A 75 11.67 -9.31 -2.75
C GLN A 75 11.85 -10.67 -2.08
N SER A 76 11.13 -10.93 -0.98
CA SER A 76 11.16 -12.23 -0.29
C SER A 76 10.64 -13.35 -1.20
N LEU A 77 9.52 -13.12 -1.89
CA LEU A 77 8.95 -14.08 -2.83
C LEU A 77 9.91 -14.39 -4.00
N LEU A 78 10.56 -13.38 -4.56
CA LEU A 78 11.55 -13.57 -5.63
C LEU A 78 12.76 -14.42 -5.18
N LYS A 79 13.23 -14.20 -3.94
CA LYS A 79 14.31 -15.02 -3.35
C LYS A 79 13.90 -16.48 -3.21
N GLN A 80 12.67 -16.75 -2.79
CA GLN A 80 12.15 -18.12 -2.64
C GLN A 80 12.01 -18.84 -3.98
N THR A 81 11.72 -18.10 -5.07
CA THR A 81 11.61 -18.69 -6.41
C THR A 81 12.95 -18.94 -7.10
N THR A 82 14.07 -18.50 -6.54
CA THR A 82 15.40 -18.76 -7.10
C THR A 82 16.01 -19.96 -6.36
N PRO A 83 16.14 -21.15 -6.98
CA PRO A 83 16.76 -22.29 -6.31
C PRO A 83 18.18 -21.92 -5.91
N SER A 84 18.58 -22.30 -4.69
CA SER A 84 19.99 -22.21 -4.29
C SER A 84 20.81 -23.06 -5.27
N LYS A 85 21.77 -22.42 -5.97
CA LYS A 85 22.78 -23.14 -6.75
C LYS A 85 23.67 -23.97 -5.82
#